data_AF-A0A818LTA3-F1
#
_entry.id   AF-A0A818LTA3-F1
#
_cell.length_a   1.000
_cell.length_b   1.000
_cell.length_c   1.000
_cell.angle_alpha   90.00
_cell.angle_beta   90.00
_cell.angle_gamma   90.00
#
_symmetry.space_group_name_H-M   'P 1'
#
loop_
_entity.id
_entity.type
_entity.pdbx_description
1 polymer ?
#
loop_
_entity_poly.entity_id
_entity_poly.type
_entity_poly.pdbx_seq_one_letter_code
_entity_poly.pdbx_strand_id
1 'polypeptide(L)'
;MLSVTQLSDGSFIGVGPNNSTYTRASMTSNWVAVPNSSPIIDVSQKSDSSFIGIGIDNLVYTRQALNSNWVMLPRTDVFQSITQWQDGTFLSVGLDEMLYTRNRSTDRWTMIENSGPVIRVTQNKDGSFLGIGPDDIVYSRASLTSSWNVVPNSNLTIDISQKSDGTFIGLGTDNLFYTRQSLNSNWILLPRTDIFKSITQLIDGTFLSVGIDGMLYTRSTSASRWSMVWNNNLFIAVAQLSDGTFLGVGSNNMLYTSVNLTGNWVIVSNNSSAIDVTQQSDGTLLGIGTDNLLYTSASLTSSWIVVARTDRFTSISQLKDGTFVGTGLDKMLYTRTNLTKNWVMIPNTNSANEILQLKDGSILMVGMDNILYTAASLNGTRVQVPSNGSVIGTTQLNNGMILVVDTKSMLYKWENFNANWVLVANGGGMIGIAALST
;
A
#
# COMPACT_ATOMS: atom_id res chain seq x y z
N MET A 1 -8.76 -7.84 8.12
CA MET A 1 -8.45 -9.29 8.10
C MET A 1 -9.08 -9.89 9.34
N LEU A 2 -9.37 -11.18 9.38
CA LEU A 2 -9.97 -11.89 10.52
C LEU A 2 -9.01 -12.89 11.17
N SER A 3 -8.05 -13.39 10.38
CA SER A 3 -7.03 -14.36 10.78
C SER A 3 -5.80 -14.23 9.86
N VAL A 4 -4.60 -14.53 10.38
CA VAL A 4 -3.32 -14.54 9.68
C VAL A 4 -2.39 -15.65 10.19
N THR A 5 -1.85 -16.44 9.28
CA THR A 5 -0.88 -17.51 9.58
C THR A 5 0.31 -17.41 8.64
N GLN A 6 1.54 -17.52 9.16
CA GLN A 6 2.73 -17.71 8.31
C GLN A 6 2.83 -19.17 7.88
N LEU A 7 3.04 -19.40 6.59
CA LEU A 7 3.26 -20.71 5.98
C LEU A 7 4.72 -21.17 6.14
N SER A 8 4.95 -22.47 5.95
CA SER A 8 6.26 -23.11 6.04
C SER A 8 7.30 -22.57 5.04
N ASP A 9 6.84 -22.06 3.89
CA ASP A 9 7.67 -21.40 2.87
C ASP A 9 7.97 -19.93 3.18
N GLY A 10 7.49 -19.41 4.32
CA GLY A 10 7.66 -18.04 4.77
C GLY A 10 6.64 -17.04 4.22
N SER A 11 5.77 -17.47 3.30
CA SER A 11 4.61 -16.69 2.84
C SER A 11 3.51 -16.68 3.91
N PHE A 12 2.41 -15.98 3.64
CA PHE A 12 1.31 -15.81 4.59
C PHE A 12 0.00 -16.21 3.94
N ILE A 13 -0.88 -16.80 4.75
CA ILE A 13 -2.29 -17.01 4.44
C ILE A 13 -3.11 -16.23 5.46
N GLY A 14 -4.31 -15.80 5.08
CA GLY A 14 -5.25 -15.29 6.05
C GLY A 14 -6.63 -15.09 5.47
N VAL A 15 -7.52 -14.62 6.33
CA VAL A 15 -8.95 -14.51 6.04
C VAL A 15 -9.34 -13.03 5.98
N GLY A 16 -9.93 -12.60 4.87
CA GLY A 16 -10.43 -11.24 4.70
C GLY A 16 -11.74 -11.00 5.46
N PRO A 17 -12.16 -9.72 5.63
CA PRO A 17 -13.45 -9.38 6.24
C PRO A 17 -14.67 -9.96 5.50
N ASN A 18 -14.51 -10.35 4.23
CA ASN A 18 -15.51 -11.00 3.40
C ASN A 18 -15.47 -12.55 3.52
N ASN A 19 -14.81 -13.07 4.56
CA ASN A 19 -14.64 -14.51 4.80
C ASN A 19 -13.90 -15.27 3.68
N SER A 20 -13.23 -14.57 2.78
CA SER A 20 -12.44 -15.21 1.73
C SER A 20 -10.99 -15.40 2.16
N THR A 21 -10.35 -16.45 1.64
CA THR A 21 -8.93 -16.73 1.88
C THR A 21 -8.06 -15.92 0.93
N TYR A 22 -6.98 -15.35 1.47
CA TYR A 22 -5.97 -14.63 0.72
C TYR A 22 -4.59 -15.18 1.05
N THR A 23 -3.66 -15.09 0.10
CA THR A 23 -2.24 -15.38 0.33
C THR A 23 -1.39 -14.16 0.03
N ARG A 24 -0.22 -14.09 0.64
CA ARG A 24 0.75 -13.02 0.45
C ARG A 24 2.14 -13.60 0.50
N ALA A 25 2.94 -13.44 -0.56
CA ALA A 25 4.26 -14.07 -0.67
C ALA A 25 5.28 -13.61 0.39
N SER A 26 5.11 -12.40 0.94
CA SER A 26 5.98 -11.85 1.99
C SER A 26 5.25 -10.74 2.74
N MET A 27 5.79 -10.26 3.85
CA MET A 27 5.25 -9.14 4.66
C MET A 27 5.04 -7.81 3.91
N THR A 28 5.52 -7.68 2.67
CA THR A 28 5.39 -6.46 1.85
C THR A 28 4.77 -6.73 0.47
N SER A 29 4.24 -7.94 0.21
CA SER A 29 3.60 -8.26 -1.09
C SER A 29 2.10 -7.88 -1.08
N ASN A 30 1.36 -7.86 -2.18
CA ASN A 30 -0.10 -7.69 -2.05
C ASN A 30 -0.77 -9.00 -1.57
N TRP A 31 -1.90 -8.88 -0.86
CA TRP A 31 -2.79 -10.01 -0.65
C TRP A 31 -3.45 -10.40 -1.98
N VAL A 32 -3.35 -11.68 -2.34
CA VAL A 32 -3.92 -12.26 -3.55
C VAL A 32 -5.05 -13.18 -3.15
N ALA A 33 -6.22 -12.99 -3.74
CA ALA A 33 -7.37 -13.84 -3.47
C ALA A 33 -7.08 -15.29 -3.89
N VAL A 34 -7.37 -16.21 -3.00
CA VAL A 34 -7.21 -17.64 -3.27
C VAL A 34 -8.48 -18.15 -3.96
N PRO A 35 -8.39 -18.75 -5.16
CA PRO A 35 -9.55 -19.33 -5.82
C PRO A 35 -10.21 -20.41 -4.97
N ASN A 36 -11.53 -20.59 -5.15
CA ASN A 36 -12.33 -21.58 -4.42
C ASN A 36 -12.19 -21.46 -2.89
N SER A 37 -11.98 -20.25 -2.37
CA SER A 37 -11.68 -20.06 -0.95
C SER A 37 -12.77 -20.55 -0.02
N SER A 38 -14.03 -20.62 -0.49
CA SER A 38 -15.24 -20.77 0.36
C SER A 38 -15.27 -19.77 1.53
N PRO A 39 -16.41 -19.54 2.20
CA PRO A 39 -16.42 -18.68 3.37
C PRO A 39 -15.80 -19.38 4.59
N ILE A 40 -14.70 -18.85 5.11
CA ILE A 40 -14.04 -19.29 6.35
C ILE A 40 -13.83 -18.11 7.31
N ILE A 41 -13.57 -18.39 8.59
CA ILE A 41 -13.27 -17.39 9.63
C ILE A 41 -11.85 -17.54 10.20
N ASP A 42 -11.25 -18.74 10.11
CA ASP A 42 -9.88 -19.00 10.55
C ASP A 42 -9.21 -20.04 9.64
N VAL A 43 -7.87 -19.97 9.52
CA VAL A 43 -7.07 -20.87 8.69
C VAL A 43 -5.66 -21.07 9.23
N SER A 44 -5.22 -22.31 9.22
CA SER A 44 -3.86 -22.72 9.58
C SER A 44 -3.31 -23.74 8.59
N GLN A 45 -1.99 -23.79 8.46
CA GLN A 45 -1.29 -24.79 7.65
C GLN A 45 -0.92 -25.98 8.52
N LYS A 46 -1.22 -27.18 8.03
CA LYS A 46 -0.82 -28.44 8.63
C LYS A 46 0.64 -28.78 8.30
N SER A 47 1.22 -29.69 9.08
CA SER A 47 2.59 -30.19 8.90
C SER A 47 2.81 -30.89 7.55
N ASP A 48 1.76 -31.46 6.96
CA ASP A 48 1.77 -32.06 5.61
C ASP A 48 1.58 -31.03 4.48
N SER A 49 1.66 -29.73 4.79
CA SER A 49 1.43 -28.58 3.90
C SER A 49 -0.01 -28.41 3.39
N SER A 50 -0.94 -29.28 3.78
CA SER A 50 -2.37 -29.05 3.58
C SER A 50 -2.91 -28.01 4.58
N PHE A 51 -4.18 -27.64 4.47
CA PHE A 51 -4.79 -26.59 5.27
C PHE A 51 -5.94 -27.11 6.10
N ILE A 52 -6.13 -26.51 7.27
CA ILE A 52 -7.29 -26.66 8.13
C ILE A 52 -7.87 -25.28 8.41
N GLY A 53 -9.19 -25.19 8.53
CA GLY A 53 -9.85 -23.92 8.76
C GLY A 53 -11.23 -24.10 9.38
N ILE A 54 -11.78 -22.99 9.86
CA ILE A 54 -13.14 -22.94 10.41
C ILE A 54 -14.04 -22.23 9.42
N GLY A 55 -15.17 -22.86 9.06
CA GLY A 55 -16.20 -22.27 8.22
C GLY A 55 -17.01 -21.19 8.95
N ILE A 56 -17.78 -20.39 8.20
CA ILE A 56 -18.73 -19.43 8.79
C ILE A 56 -19.86 -20.09 9.59
N ASP A 57 -20.04 -21.39 9.42
CA ASP A 57 -20.93 -22.28 10.16
C ASP A 57 -20.28 -22.83 11.44
N ASN A 58 -19.09 -22.35 11.79
CA ASN A 58 -18.26 -22.79 12.91
C ASN A 58 -17.76 -24.23 12.81
N LEU A 59 -17.92 -24.89 11.66
CA LEU A 59 -17.46 -26.26 11.47
C LEU A 59 -16.02 -26.30 10.96
N VAL A 60 -15.34 -27.43 11.19
CA VAL A 60 -13.94 -27.64 10.79
C VAL A 60 -13.88 -28.19 9.38
N TYR A 61 -13.06 -27.57 8.54
CA TYR A 61 -12.81 -27.97 7.17
C TYR A 61 -11.32 -28.21 6.93
N THR A 62 -11.02 -29.09 5.98
CA THR A 62 -9.65 -29.33 5.49
C THR A 62 -9.57 -29.14 3.99
N ARG A 63 -8.38 -28.82 3.51
CA ARG A 63 -8.13 -28.57 2.09
C ARG A 63 -6.72 -29.04 1.73
N GLN A 64 -6.59 -29.83 0.66
CA GLN A 64 -5.32 -30.47 0.29
C GLN A 64 -4.26 -29.49 -0.23
N ALA A 65 -4.63 -28.60 -1.15
CA ALA A 65 -3.76 -27.56 -1.68
C ALA A 65 -4.48 -26.21 -1.73
N LEU A 66 -3.74 -25.11 -1.85
CA LEU A 66 -4.27 -23.74 -1.91
C LEU A 66 -5.34 -23.49 -2.99
N ASN A 67 -5.54 -24.36 -3.98
CA ASN A 67 -6.58 -24.22 -5.01
C ASN A 67 -7.67 -25.31 -4.95
N SER A 68 -7.55 -26.28 -4.04
CA SER A 68 -8.53 -27.37 -3.85
C SER A 68 -9.83 -26.89 -3.21
N ASN A 69 -10.88 -27.70 -3.16
CA ASN A 69 -12.07 -27.36 -2.37
C ASN A 69 -11.85 -27.65 -0.89
N TRP A 70 -12.57 -26.92 -0.03
CA TRP A 70 -12.70 -27.28 1.38
C TRP A 70 -13.60 -28.51 1.53
N VAL A 71 -13.21 -29.39 2.43
CA VAL A 71 -13.91 -30.64 2.76
C VAL A 71 -14.13 -30.66 4.26
N MET A 72 -15.40 -30.74 4.67
CA MET A 72 -15.78 -30.78 6.08
C MET A 72 -15.14 -32.00 6.76
N LEU A 73 -14.53 -31.77 7.92
CA LEU A 73 -13.93 -32.83 8.73
C LEU A 73 -15.04 -33.64 9.41
N PRO A 74 -15.02 -34.98 9.37
CA PRO A 74 -16.07 -35.76 10.01
C PRO A 74 -16.02 -35.60 11.53
N ARG A 75 -17.19 -35.71 12.19
CA ARG A 75 -17.33 -35.53 13.64
C ARG A 75 -16.74 -34.20 14.12
N THR A 76 -16.91 -33.14 13.32
CA THR A 76 -16.61 -31.78 13.74
C THR A 76 -17.57 -31.36 14.86
N ASP A 77 -17.09 -30.44 15.69
CA ASP A 77 -17.91 -29.65 16.59
C ASP A 77 -17.89 -28.19 16.12
N VAL A 78 -18.45 -27.27 16.90
CA VAL A 78 -18.45 -25.83 16.63
C VAL A 78 -17.27 -25.11 17.28
N PHE A 79 -16.47 -24.43 16.48
CA PHE A 79 -15.26 -23.71 16.91
C PHE A 79 -15.20 -22.31 16.29
N GLN A 80 -14.35 -21.46 16.87
CA GLN A 80 -14.06 -20.12 16.36
C GLN A 80 -12.59 -19.92 15.94
N SER A 81 -11.70 -20.83 16.35
CA SER A 81 -10.30 -20.82 15.93
C SER A 81 -9.71 -22.22 15.90
N ILE A 82 -8.73 -22.45 15.02
CA ILE A 82 -8.07 -23.73 14.87
C ILE A 82 -6.61 -23.62 14.45
N THR A 83 -5.79 -24.48 15.02
CA THR A 83 -4.40 -24.70 14.58
C THR A 83 -4.04 -26.18 14.67
N GLN A 84 -2.91 -26.56 14.07
CA GLN A 84 -2.31 -27.88 14.26
C GLN A 84 -1.03 -27.74 15.09
N TRP A 85 -0.96 -28.50 16.18
CA TRP A 85 0.27 -28.68 16.95
C TRP A 85 1.32 -29.37 16.06
N GLN A 86 2.59 -29.06 16.28
CA GLN A 86 3.76 -29.80 15.82
C GLN A 86 3.66 -31.34 15.87
N ASP A 87 2.96 -31.94 16.84
CA ASP A 87 2.79 -33.40 16.94
C ASP A 87 1.67 -33.97 16.04
N GLY A 88 0.97 -33.09 15.31
CA GLY A 88 -0.15 -33.42 14.42
C GLY A 88 -1.52 -33.27 15.06
N THR A 89 -1.61 -33.07 16.37
CA THR A 89 -2.86 -32.86 17.11
C THR A 89 -3.52 -31.55 16.68
N PHE A 90 -4.83 -31.57 16.44
CA PHE A 90 -5.60 -30.35 16.23
C PHE A 90 -5.93 -29.71 17.57
N LEU A 91 -5.75 -28.39 17.66
CA LEU A 91 -6.12 -27.58 18.81
C LEU A 91 -7.10 -26.51 18.33
N SER A 92 -8.24 -26.41 18.98
CA SER A 92 -9.31 -25.48 18.60
C SER A 92 -9.86 -24.73 19.80
N VAL A 93 -10.43 -23.56 19.53
CA VAL A 93 -11.15 -22.75 20.51
C VAL A 93 -12.64 -22.91 20.27
N GLY A 94 -13.37 -23.41 21.26
CA GLY A 94 -14.82 -23.55 21.23
C GLY A 94 -15.54 -22.21 21.29
N LEU A 95 -16.84 -22.21 20.99
CA LEU A 95 -17.70 -21.03 21.18
C LEU A 95 -17.91 -20.69 22.67
N ASP A 96 -17.57 -21.61 23.55
CA ASP A 96 -17.50 -21.45 25.01
C ASP A 96 -16.14 -20.89 25.48
N GLU A 97 -15.28 -20.47 24.55
CA GLU A 97 -13.95 -19.90 24.81
C GLU A 97 -12.95 -20.86 25.48
N MET A 98 -13.24 -22.16 25.45
CA MET A 98 -12.38 -23.22 25.96
C MET A 98 -11.57 -23.87 24.84
N LEU A 99 -10.40 -24.44 25.18
CA LEU A 99 -9.60 -25.21 24.24
C LEU A 99 -10.08 -26.65 24.14
N TYR A 100 -10.02 -27.18 22.92
CA TYR A 100 -10.35 -28.57 22.59
C TYR A 100 -9.23 -29.19 21.77
N THR A 101 -8.92 -30.46 22.03
CA THR A 101 -7.92 -31.22 21.27
C THR A 101 -8.52 -32.40 20.54
N ARG A 102 -7.85 -32.77 19.44
CA ARG A 102 -8.19 -33.94 18.64
C ARG A 102 -6.94 -34.50 17.95
N ASN A 103 -6.59 -35.75 18.27
CA ASN A 103 -5.35 -36.37 17.77
C ASN A 103 -5.45 -36.82 16.31
N ARG A 104 -6.61 -37.36 15.90
CA ARG A 104 -6.85 -37.84 14.53
C ARG A 104 -8.14 -37.27 13.95
N SER A 105 -8.20 -37.15 12.63
CA SER A 105 -9.36 -36.68 11.87
C SER A 105 -10.65 -37.49 12.04
N THR A 106 -10.61 -38.63 12.75
CA THR A 106 -11.76 -39.50 13.05
C THR A 106 -12.16 -39.50 14.53
N ASP A 107 -11.32 -38.97 15.41
CA ASP A 107 -11.53 -38.98 16.86
C ASP A 107 -12.62 -37.98 17.27
N ARG A 108 -13.04 -37.99 18.53
CA ARG A 108 -13.88 -36.92 19.09
C ARG A 108 -13.00 -35.80 19.63
N TRP A 109 -13.52 -34.59 19.62
CA TRP A 109 -12.91 -33.45 20.31
C TRP A 109 -13.01 -33.66 21.83
N THR A 110 -11.93 -33.36 22.54
CA THR A 110 -11.87 -33.42 24.01
C THR A 110 -11.58 -32.04 24.54
N MET A 111 -12.44 -31.51 25.42
CA MET A 111 -12.20 -30.24 26.09
C MET A 111 -10.99 -30.34 27.02
N ILE A 112 -10.13 -29.32 27.03
CA ILE A 112 -9.06 -29.16 27.99
C ILE A 112 -9.63 -28.37 29.17
N GLU A 113 -9.63 -28.95 30.37
CA GLU A 113 -10.11 -28.27 31.56
C GLU A 113 -9.27 -27.03 31.90
N ASN A 114 -9.92 -25.98 32.41
CA ASN A 114 -9.28 -24.72 32.82
C ASN A 114 -8.41 -24.08 31.72
N SER A 115 -8.87 -24.16 30.47
CA SER A 115 -8.10 -23.71 29.30
C SER A 115 -8.54 -22.37 28.71
N GLY A 116 -9.68 -21.84 29.14
CA GLY A 116 -10.21 -20.55 28.73
C GLY A 116 -10.26 -19.53 29.87
N PRO A 117 -10.78 -18.32 29.58
CA PRO A 117 -11.34 -17.91 28.29
C PRO A 117 -10.27 -17.47 27.29
N VAL A 118 -10.34 -17.96 26.05
CA VAL A 118 -9.60 -17.45 24.89
C VAL A 118 -10.48 -17.50 23.63
N ILE A 119 -10.21 -16.64 22.65
CA ILE A 119 -10.93 -16.55 21.37
C ILE A 119 -10.06 -16.94 20.17
N ARG A 120 -8.72 -16.94 20.33
CA ARG A 120 -7.74 -17.44 19.35
C ARG A 120 -6.67 -18.23 20.06
N VAL A 121 -6.06 -19.18 19.34
CA VAL A 121 -4.93 -19.95 19.85
C VAL A 121 -3.91 -20.24 18.75
N THR A 122 -2.64 -20.09 19.08
CA THR A 122 -1.53 -20.57 18.27
C THR A 122 -0.49 -21.25 19.15
N GLN A 123 0.33 -22.09 18.54
CA GLN A 123 1.47 -22.69 19.21
C GLN A 123 2.78 -22.06 18.70
N ASN A 124 3.66 -21.73 19.64
CA ASN A 124 5.02 -21.29 19.38
C ASN A 124 5.93 -22.47 19.02
N LYS A 125 7.08 -22.16 18.43
CA LYS A 125 8.12 -23.13 18.06
C LYS A 125 8.70 -23.89 19.25
N ASP A 126 8.73 -23.26 20.43
CA ASP A 126 9.20 -23.88 21.67
C ASP A 126 8.15 -24.80 22.32
N GLY A 127 6.98 -24.96 21.70
CA GLY A 127 5.88 -25.79 22.20
C GLY A 127 4.92 -25.07 23.15
N SER A 128 5.25 -23.85 23.59
CA SER A 128 4.34 -23.01 24.36
C SER A 128 3.17 -22.52 23.50
N PHE A 129 2.11 -22.05 24.14
CA PHE A 129 0.90 -21.59 23.48
C PHE A 129 0.70 -20.10 23.70
N LEU A 130 0.19 -19.43 22.69
CA LEU A 130 -0.36 -18.09 22.80
C LEU A 130 -1.87 -18.17 22.60
N GLY A 131 -2.60 -17.48 23.47
CA GLY A 131 -4.03 -17.30 23.38
C GLY A 131 -4.34 -15.83 23.30
N ILE A 132 -5.44 -15.46 22.65
CA ILE A 132 -6.00 -14.11 22.74
C ILE A 132 -7.25 -14.21 23.59
N GLY A 133 -7.34 -13.39 24.64
CA GLY A 133 -8.53 -13.32 25.48
C GLY A 133 -9.68 -12.54 24.83
N PRO A 134 -10.91 -12.65 25.33
CA PRO A 134 -12.04 -11.82 24.90
C PRO A 134 -11.84 -10.31 25.12
N ASP A 135 -10.80 -9.93 25.85
CA ASP A 135 -10.36 -8.56 26.14
C ASP A 135 -9.29 -8.05 25.15
N ASP A 136 -9.06 -8.76 24.05
CA ASP A 136 -8.06 -8.46 23.02
C ASP A 136 -6.61 -8.43 23.57
N ILE A 137 -6.34 -9.12 24.68
CA ILE A 137 -5.00 -9.26 25.27
C ILE A 137 -4.38 -10.61 24.89
N VAL A 138 -3.07 -10.62 24.63
CA VAL A 138 -2.34 -11.87 24.40
C VAL A 138 -1.93 -12.48 25.73
N TYR A 139 -2.20 -13.78 25.88
CA TYR A 139 -1.78 -14.61 26.99
C TYR A 139 -0.80 -15.68 26.50
N SER A 140 0.13 -16.07 27.38
CA SER A 140 1.09 -17.15 27.14
C SER A 140 0.88 -18.27 28.13
N ARG A 141 1.04 -19.51 27.66
CA ARG A 141 0.86 -20.72 28.46
C ARG A 141 1.94 -21.74 28.09
N ALA A 142 2.69 -22.22 29.09
CA ALA A 142 3.84 -23.09 28.84
C ALA A 142 3.46 -24.51 28.35
N SER A 143 2.30 -25.03 28.78
CA SER A 143 1.78 -26.34 28.38
C SER A 143 0.25 -26.37 28.54
N LEU A 144 -0.44 -27.37 27.97
CA LEU A 144 -1.91 -27.51 28.06
C LEU A 144 -2.46 -27.62 29.49
N THR A 145 -1.62 -27.83 30.51
CA THR A 145 -2.04 -27.89 31.91
C THR A 145 -1.56 -26.69 32.74
N SER A 146 -0.70 -25.83 32.20
CA SER A 146 -0.20 -24.63 32.91
C SER A 146 -1.26 -23.53 33.01
N SER A 147 -1.06 -22.51 33.83
CA SER A 147 -1.93 -21.32 33.79
C SER A 147 -1.58 -20.38 32.63
N TRP A 148 -2.54 -19.54 32.21
CA TRP A 148 -2.30 -18.41 31.32
C TRP A 148 -1.58 -17.28 32.06
N ASN A 149 -0.62 -16.65 31.40
CA ASN A 149 0.09 -15.46 31.89
C ASN A 149 -0.09 -14.33 30.88
N VAL A 150 -0.47 -13.16 31.36
CA VAL A 150 -0.60 -11.96 30.52
C VAL A 150 0.73 -11.66 29.85
N VAL A 151 0.71 -11.44 28.54
CA VAL A 151 1.85 -10.91 27.82
C VAL A 151 1.80 -9.38 27.90
N PRO A 152 2.84 -8.70 28.42
CA PRO A 152 2.83 -7.24 28.54
C PRO A 152 2.65 -6.53 27.19
N ASN A 153 2.02 -5.35 27.21
CA ASN A 153 1.86 -4.45 26.06
C ASN A 153 1.22 -5.12 24.83
N SER A 154 0.27 -6.04 25.06
CA SER A 154 -0.33 -6.88 24.02
C SER A 154 -1.82 -6.62 23.78
N ASN A 155 -2.37 -5.55 24.36
CA ASN A 155 -3.75 -5.14 24.17
C ASN A 155 -4.09 -4.84 22.71
N LEU A 156 -5.38 -4.93 22.36
CA LEU A 156 -5.93 -4.64 21.04
C LEU A 156 -5.46 -5.61 19.94
N THR A 157 -5.21 -6.87 20.28
CA THR A 157 -4.79 -7.92 19.33
C THR A 157 -5.97 -8.80 18.93
N ILE A 158 -6.26 -8.91 17.63
CA ILE A 158 -7.25 -9.83 17.04
C ILE A 158 -6.63 -11.21 16.76
N ASP A 159 -5.40 -11.24 16.25
CA ASP A 159 -4.72 -12.48 15.90
C ASP A 159 -3.20 -12.36 16.03
N ILE A 160 -2.51 -13.49 16.24
CA ILE A 160 -1.06 -13.54 16.44
C ILE A 160 -0.45 -14.82 15.88
N SER A 161 0.70 -14.68 15.22
CA SER A 161 1.48 -15.81 14.73
C SER A 161 2.98 -15.60 14.98
N GLN A 162 3.68 -16.67 15.37
CA GLN A 162 5.13 -16.65 15.49
C GLN A 162 5.77 -16.90 14.13
N LYS A 163 6.67 -16.01 13.73
CA LYS A 163 7.40 -16.11 12.48
C LYS A 163 8.51 -17.15 12.53
N SER A 164 8.98 -17.55 11.36
CA SER A 164 10.08 -18.50 11.21
C SER A 164 11.40 -18.05 11.85
N ASP A 165 11.63 -16.75 11.95
CA ASP A 165 12.80 -16.14 12.62
C ASP A 165 12.63 -15.97 14.14
N GLY A 166 11.49 -16.41 14.72
CA GLY A 166 11.20 -16.32 16.14
C GLY A 166 10.53 -15.01 16.58
N THR A 167 10.46 -14.00 15.71
CA THR A 167 9.68 -12.78 15.94
C THR A 167 8.18 -13.05 15.80
N PHE A 168 7.32 -12.08 16.09
CA PHE A 168 5.86 -12.25 16.01
C PHE A 168 5.24 -11.24 15.05
N ILE A 169 4.17 -11.67 14.38
CA ILE A 169 3.23 -10.81 13.67
C ILE A 169 1.91 -10.82 14.42
N GLY A 170 1.30 -9.64 14.59
CA GLY A 170 -0.03 -9.47 15.16
C GLY A 170 -0.95 -8.71 14.21
N LEU A 171 -2.24 -8.97 14.31
CA LEU A 171 -3.30 -8.18 13.70
C LEU A 171 -3.98 -7.35 14.80
N GLY A 172 -3.98 -6.03 14.69
CA GLY A 172 -4.63 -5.14 15.64
C GLY A 172 -6.13 -4.98 15.41
N THR A 173 -6.87 -4.51 16.43
CA THR A 173 -8.30 -4.17 16.31
C THR A 173 -8.59 -3.04 15.32
N ASP A 174 -7.57 -2.27 14.99
CA ASP A 174 -7.55 -1.25 13.92
C ASP A 174 -7.38 -1.84 12.51
N ASN A 175 -7.35 -3.18 12.37
CA ASN A 175 -7.08 -3.90 11.13
C ASN A 175 -5.70 -3.63 10.50
N LEU A 176 -4.71 -3.25 11.32
CA LEU A 176 -3.33 -3.10 10.89
C LEU A 176 -2.46 -4.27 11.37
N PHE A 177 -1.38 -4.53 10.63
CA PHE A 177 -0.39 -5.53 11.03
C PHE A 177 0.69 -4.88 11.88
N TYR A 178 1.11 -5.59 12.91
CA TYR A 178 2.18 -5.21 13.81
C TYR A 178 3.22 -6.32 13.87
N THR A 179 4.45 -5.96 14.20
CA THR A 179 5.53 -6.92 14.48
C THR A 179 6.14 -6.65 15.83
N ARG A 180 6.68 -7.69 16.47
CA ARG A 180 7.48 -7.54 17.68
C ARG A 180 8.61 -8.54 17.73
N GLN A 181 9.73 -8.14 18.31
CA GLN A 181 10.97 -8.93 18.33
C GLN A 181 10.89 -10.15 19.26
N SER A 182 10.20 -10.00 20.39
CA SER A 182 10.00 -11.05 21.41
C SER A 182 8.64 -10.89 22.08
N LEU A 183 8.23 -11.84 22.92
CA LEU A 183 6.97 -11.75 23.66
C LEU A 183 6.89 -10.52 24.58
N ASN A 184 8.04 -10.04 25.08
CA ASN A 184 8.11 -8.90 26.02
C ASN A 184 8.43 -7.57 25.32
N SER A 185 8.55 -7.56 23.99
CA SER A 185 8.81 -6.35 23.21
C SER A 185 7.50 -5.65 22.84
N ASN A 186 7.56 -4.32 22.67
CA ASN A 186 6.43 -3.54 22.16
C ASN A 186 6.06 -3.95 20.73
N TRP A 187 4.78 -3.80 20.39
CA TRP A 187 4.32 -3.85 19.01
C TRP A 187 4.85 -2.67 18.20
N ILE A 188 5.31 -2.96 16.99
CA ILE A 188 5.78 -1.99 16.00
C ILE A 188 4.87 -2.12 14.79
N LEU A 189 4.18 -1.02 14.43
CA LEU A 189 3.31 -0.98 13.26
C LEU A 189 4.10 -1.39 12.01
N LEU A 190 3.57 -2.36 11.27
CA LEU A 190 4.13 -2.75 9.99
C LEU A 190 3.70 -1.69 8.96
N PRO A 191 4.64 -0.99 8.31
CA PRO A 191 4.29 0.04 7.34
C PRO A 191 3.51 -0.57 6.17
N ARG A 192 2.45 0.12 5.72
CA ARG A 192 1.78 -0.23 4.46
C ARG A 192 2.66 0.23 3.30
N THR A 193 3.68 -0.57 2.98
CA THR A 193 4.62 -0.36 1.86
C THR A 193 3.99 -0.45 0.47
N ASP A 194 2.67 -0.54 0.42
CA ASP A 194 1.94 -0.99 -0.74
C ASP A 194 0.95 0.08 -1.19
N ILE A 195 0.80 1.25 -0.54
CA ILE A 195 -0.12 2.28 -1.03
C ILE A 195 0.50 3.68 -0.95
N PHE A 196 0.59 4.37 -2.09
CA PHE A 196 1.34 5.63 -2.24
C PHE A 196 0.48 6.77 -2.81
N LYS A 197 0.61 7.97 -2.23
CA LYS A 197 0.01 9.24 -2.68
C LYS A 197 0.65 9.76 -3.96
N SER A 198 1.96 9.63 -4.07
CA SER A 198 2.76 10.11 -5.20
C SER A 198 4.03 9.29 -5.34
N ILE A 199 4.57 9.24 -6.55
CA ILE A 199 5.85 8.60 -6.89
C ILE A 199 6.59 9.46 -7.90
N THR A 200 7.91 9.55 -7.74
CA THR A 200 8.84 10.28 -8.60
C THR A 200 10.12 9.47 -8.81
N GLN A 201 10.86 9.70 -9.90
CA GLN A 201 12.17 9.08 -10.15
C GLN A 201 13.28 10.11 -9.93
N LEU A 202 14.19 9.83 -9.01
CA LEU A 202 15.34 10.68 -8.68
C LEU A 202 16.37 10.71 -9.81
N ILE A 203 17.28 11.68 -9.75
CA ILE A 203 18.36 11.90 -10.73
C ILE A 203 19.23 10.65 -10.89
N ASP A 204 19.47 9.92 -9.80
CA ASP A 204 20.26 8.68 -9.78
C ASP A 204 19.50 7.45 -10.30
N GLY A 205 18.22 7.61 -10.69
CA GLY A 205 17.34 6.55 -11.17
C GLY A 205 16.54 5.83 -10.08
N THR A 206 16.81 6.10 -8.80
CA THR A 206 16.03 5.59 -7.66
C THR A 206 14.60 6.12 -7.74
N PHE A 207 13.61 5.31 -7.39
CA PHE A 207 12.24 5.78 -7.21
C PHE A 207 12.04 6.26 -5.77
N LEU A 208 11.38 7.40 -5.61
CA LEU A 208 10.95 7.97 -4.35
C LEU A 208 9.42 8.09 -4.36
N SER A 209 8.75 7.74 -3.27
CA SER A 209 7.30 7.87 -3.14
C SER A 209 6.90 8.37 -1.76
N VAL A 210 5.68 8.90 -1.68
CA VAL A 210 5.01 9.26 -0.42
C VAL A 210 3.92 8.21 -0.17
N GLY A 211 3.99 7.47 0.93
CA GLY A 211 2.96 6.52 1.34
C GLY A 211 1.65 7.21 1.75
N ILE A 212 0.53 6.48 1.86
CA ILE A 212 -0.71 7.08 2.40
C ILE A 212 -0.55 7.55 3.84
N ASP A 213 0.35 6.89 4.56
CA ASP A 213 0.80 7.25 5.90
C ASP A 213 1.60 8.58 5.93
N GLY A 214 1.93 9.15 4.76
CA GLY A 214 2.73 10.36 4.60
C GLY A 214 4.22 10.11 4.72
N MET A 215 4.67 8.87 4.91
CA MET A 215 6.09 8.53 5.01
C MET A 215 6.74 8.47 3.62
N LEU A 216 8.05 8.70 3.57
CA LEU A 216 8.81 8.58 2.34
C LEU A 216 9.31 7.14 2.16
N TYR A 217 9.32 6.66 0.92
CA TYR A 217 9.82 5.33 0.57
C TYR A 217 10.70 5.40 -0.67
N THR A 218 11.77 4.61 -0.73
CA THR A 218 12.65 4.50 -1.90
C THR A 218 12.75 3.08 -2.42
N ARG A 219 13.04 2.93 -3.72
CA ARG A 219 13.50 1.66 -4.31
C ARG A 219 14.45 1.92 -5.47
N SER A 220 15.48 1.09 -5.61
CA SER A 220 16.53 1.31 -6.61
C SER A 220 16.13 0.96 -8.05
N THR A 221 15.18 0.05 -8.23
CA THR A 221 14.69 -0.37 -9.56
C THR A 221 13.19 -0.65 -9.51
N SER A 222 12.54 -0.79 -10.67
CA SER A 222 11.12 -1.16 -10.73
C SER A 222 10.84 -2.56 -10.18
N ALA A 223 11.84 -3.44 -10.12
CA ALA A 223 11.74 -4.78 -9.55
C ALA A 223 12.15 -4.85 -8.07
N SER A 224 12.84 -3.81 -7.56
CA SER A 224 13.28 -3.73 -6.18
C SER A 224 12.12 -3.46 -5.22
N ARG A 225 12.25 -3.92 -3.98
CA ARG A 225 11.28 -3.63 -2.91
C ARG A 225 11.39 -2.18 -2.47
N TRP A 226 10.27 -1.62 -2.03
CA TRP A 226 10.23 -0.34 -1.32
C TRP A 226 10.87 -0.46 0.06
N SER A 227 11.71 0.52 0.40
CA SER A 227 12.30 0.71 1.71
C SER A 227 11.81 2.03 2.28
N MET A 228 11.34 2.03 3.52
CA MET A 228 10.98 3.28 4.20
C MET A 228 12.24 4.14 4.40
N VAL A 229 12.08 5.44 4.15
CA VAL A 229 13.05 6.48 4.51
C VAL A 229 12.62 7.04 5.85
N TRP A 230 13.33 6.65 6.90
CA TRP A 230 13.09 7.16 8.25
C TRP A 230 13.35 8.67 8.30
N ASN A 231 12.28 9.44 8.46
CA ASN A 231 12.32 10.87 8.70
C ASN A 231 11.13 11.26 9.61
N ASN A 232 11.22 12.40 10.29
CA ASN A 232 10.23 12.82 11.28
C ASN A 232 9.08 13.68 10.70
N ASN A 233 8.90 13.69 9.38
CA ASN A 233 7.91 14.53 8.70
C ASN A 233 6.94 13.68 7.88
N LEU A 234 5.71 14.16 7.76
CA LEU A 234 4.67 13.56 6.93
C LEU A 234 4.43 14.43 5.71
N PHE A 235 4.36 13.81 4.53
CA PHE A 235 4.26 14.50 3.26
C PHE A 235 2.96 14.17 2.50
N ILE A 236 2.64 15.05 1.54
CA ILE A 236 1.59 14.91 0.53
C ILE A 236 2.26 14.67 -0.83
N ALA A 237 3.29 15.47 -1.14
CA ALA A 237 4.07 15.39 -2.36
C ALA A 237 5.56 15.60 -2.07
N VAL A 238 6.42 15.06 -2.92
CA VAL A 238 7.87 15.24 -2.84
C VAL A 238 8.48 15.24 -4.23
N ALA A 239 9.49 16.08 -4.44
CA ALA A 239 10.28 16.19 -5.65
C ALA A 239 11.77 16.35 -5.33
N GLN A 240 12.63 16.00 -6.28
CA GLN A 240 14.05 16.35 -6.25
C GLN A 240 14.30 17.47 -7.27
N LEU A 241 14.92 18.55 -6.82
CA LEU A 241 15.33 19.69 -7.62
C LEU A 241 16.60 19.36 -8.42
N SER A 242 16.88 20.15 -9.45
CA SER A 242 18.03 19.96 -10.34
C SER A 242 19.39 20.04 -9.63
N ASP A 243 19.46 20.73 -8.49
CA ASP A 243 20.67 20.82 -7.66
C ASP A 243 20.82 19.63 -6.68
N GLY A 244 19.90 18.67 -6.72
CA GLY A 244 19.86 17.50 -5.86
C GLY A 244 19.08 17.67 -4.56
N THR A 245 18.67 18.90 -4.22
CA THR A 245 17.85 19.20 -3.04
C THR A 245 16.47 18.57 -3.17
N PHE A 246 15.95 18.02 -2.09
CA PHE A 246 14.57 17.54 -2.01
C PHE A 246 13.64 18.65 -1.55
N LEU A 247 12.49 18.77 -2.20
CA LEU A 247 11.41 19.68 -1.87
C LEU A 247 10.15 18.85 -1.60
N GLY A 248 9.54 19.05 -0.43
CA GLY A 248 8.38 18.29 0.02
C GLY A 248 7.24 19.21 0.45
N VAL A 249 6.01 18.83 0.12
CA VAL A 249 4.79 19.43 0.67
C VAL A 249 4.39 18.60 1.88
N GLY A 250 4.48 19.17 3.08
CA GLY A 250 4.09 18.53 4.32
C GLY A 250 2.57 18.32 4.42
N SER A 251 2.13 17.40 5.26
CA SER A 251 0.70 17.15 5.53
C SER A 251 -0.02 18.35 6.18
N ASN A 252 0.75 19.32 6.69
CA ASN A 252 0.30 20.61 7.17
C ASN A 252 0.26 21.69 6.07
N ASN A 253 0.40 21.29 4.79
CA ASN A 253 0.50 22.14 3.61
C ASN A 253 1.69 23.11 3.62
N MET A 254 2.70 22.89 4.48
CA MET A 254 3.92 23.70 4.47
C MET A 254 4.97 23.09 3.53
N LEU A 255 5.76 23.93 2.89
CA LEU A 255 6.91 23.48 2.09
C LEU A 255 8.12 23.23 2.99
N TYR A 256 8.81 22.12 2.72
CA TYR A 256 10.03 21.70 3.40
C TYR A 256 11.13 21.38 2.38
N THR A 257 12.38 21.66 2.74
CA THR A 257 13.54 21.23 1.95
C THR A 257 14.48 20.36 2.75
N SER A 258 15.19 19.49 2.06
CA SER A 258 16.33 18.78 2.63
C SER A 258 17.37 18.49 1.56
N VAL A 259 18.66 18.52 1.93
CA VAL A 259 19.74 18.06 1.04
C VAL A 259 19.91 16.55 1.07
N ASN A 260 19.27 15.85 2.03
CA ASN A 260 19.34 14.40 2.20
C ASN A 260 17.97 13.84 2.60
N LEU A 261 17.49 12.78 1.94
CA LEU A 261 16.18 12.18 2.24
C LEU A 261 16.00 11.76 3.70
N THR A 262 17.04 11.19 4.31
CA THR A 262 17.08 10.76 5.72
C THR A 262 17.50 11.88 6.68
N GLY A 263 17.80 13.06 6.14
CA GLY A 263 18.27 14.20 6.91
C GLY A 263 17.13 15.00 7.53
N ASN A 264 17.50 16.09 8.19
CA ASN A 264 16.52 17.05 8.68
C ASN A 264 15.87 17.77 7.50
N TRP A 265 14.54 17.83 7.54
CA TRP A 265 13.76 18.66 6.64
C TRP A 265 13.49 20.00 7.32
N VAL A 266 13.77 21.10 6.61
CA VAL A 266 13.64 22.46 7.14
C VAL A 266 12.50 23.15 6.40
N ILE A 267 11.67 23.87 7.14
CA ILE A 267 10.59 24.67 6.56
C ILE A 267 11.19 25.74 5.63
N VAL A 268 10.67 25.83 4.41
CA VAL A 268 11.00 26.90 3.48
C VAL A 268 10.46 28.21 4.04
N SER A 269 11.34 29.20 4.27
CA SER A 269 10.94 30.52 4.76
C SER A 269 10.05 31.24 3.75
N ASN A 270 9.14 32.10 4.24
CA ASN A 270 8.17 32.84 3.40
C ASN A 270 7.20 31.96 2.60
N ASN A 271 6.87 30.76 3.08
CA ASN A 271 5.87 29.92 2.40
C ASN A 271 4.44 30.44 2.60
N SER A 272 3.64 30.22 1.56
CA SER A 272 2.19 30.09 1.68
C SER A 272 1.83 28.61 1.59
N SER A 273 0.67 28.21 2.10
CA SER A 273 0.23 26.82 2.07
C SER A 273 0.10 26.32 0.63
N ALA A 274 0.76 25.20 0.30
CA ALA A 274 0.77 24.63 -1.05
C ALA A 274 0.15 23.23 -1.08
N ILE A 275 -0.48 22.89 -2.20
CA ILE A 275 -1.02 21.54 -2.46
C ILE A 275 -0.25 20.81 -3.57
N ASP A 276 0.51 21.52 -4.39
CA ASP A 276 1.37 20.97 -5.44
C ASP A 276 2.57 21.90 -5.71
N VAL A 277 3.69 21.34 -6.18
CA VAL A 277 4.92 22.09 -6.46
C VAL A 277 5.79 21.42 -7.53
N THR A 278 6.39 22.22 -8.41
CA THR A 278 7.33 21.77 -9.45
C THR A 278 8.43 22.81 -9.68
N GLN A 279 9.56 22.37 -10.26
CA GLN A 279 10.66 23.25 -10.67
C GLN A 279 10.73 23.33 -12.20
N GLN A 280 10.81 24.54 -12.71
CA GLN A 280 11.00 24.85 -14.13
C GLN A 280 12.45 24.61 -14.56
N SER A 281 12.67 24.46 -15.86
CA SER A 281 14.01 24.23 -16.43
C SER A 281 15.03 25.35 -16.16
N ASP A 282 14.54 26.57 -15.86
CA ASP A 282 15.38 27.71 -15.49
C ASP A 282 15.67 27.80 -13.98
N GLY A 283 15.21 26.82 -13.19
CA GLY A 283 15.36 26.76 -11.74
C GLY A 283 14.24 27.43 -10.94
N THR A 284 13.35 28.18 -11.60
CA THR A 284 12.19 28.85 -10.97
C THR A 284 11.22 27.80 -10.44
N LEU A 285 10.63 28.04 -9.27
CA LEU A 285 9.63 27.17 -8.66
C LEU A 285 8.23 27.63 -9.03
N LEU A 286 7.35 26.67 -9.33
CA LEU A 286 5.92 26.85 -9.47
C LEU A 286 5.19 26.05 -8.40
N GLY A 287 4.17 26.65 -7.80
CA GLY A 287 3.38 26.01 -6.77
C GLY A 287 1.91 26.37 -6.88
N ILE A 288 1.04 25.47 -6.47
CA ILE A 288 -0.39 25.73 -6.35
C ILE A 288 -0.70 25.95 -4.87
N GLY A 289 -1.27 27.11 -4.55
CA GLY A 289 -1.70 27.42 -3.19
C GLY A 289 -2.94 26.62 -2.79
N THR A 290 -3.25 26.57 -1.48
CA THR A 290 -4.52 26.00 -0.98
C THR A 290 -5.77 26.77 -1.43
N ASP A 291 -5.58 27.98 -1.98
CA ASP A 291 -6.59 28.79 -2.66
C ASP A 291 -6.75 28.45 -4.16
N ASN A 292 -6.04 27.41 -4.61
CA ASN A 292 -5.95 26.94 -6.00
C ASN A 292 -5.34 27.95 -6.98
N LEU A 293 -4.68 29.01 -6.52
CA LEU A 293 -3.98 29.97 -7.38
C LEU A 293 -2.57 29.47 -7.71
N LEU A 294 -2.07 29.85 -8.88
CA LEU A 294 -0.69 29.56 -9.28
C LEU A 294 0.26 30.63 -8.73
N TYR A 295 1.33 30.18 -8.10
CA TYR A 295 2.40 31.03 -7.57
C TYR A 295 3.73 30.66 -8.22
N THR A 296 4.60 31.65 -8.35
CA THR A 296 5.98 31.48 -8.81
C THR A 296 6.95 32.00 -7.76
N SER A 297 8.09 31.34 -7.62
CA SER A 297 9.20 31.83 -6.81
C SER A 297 10.53 31.64 -7.56
N ALA A 298 11.37 32.67 -7.58
CA ALA A 298 12.65 32.62 -8.29
C ALA A 298 13.66 31.64 -7.67
N SER A 299 13.49 31.31 -6.39
CA SER A 299 14.34 30.37 -5.66
C SER A 299 13.64 29.88 -4.40
N LEU A 300 14.20 28.88 -3.72
CA LEU A 300 13.70 28.41 -2.42
C LEU A 300 13.68 29.51 -1.34
N THR A 301 14.45 30.58 -1.48
CA THR A 301 14.52 31.67 -0.50
C THR A 301 13.75 32.92 -0.91
N SER A 302 13.26 32.95 -2.15
CA SER A 302 12.51 34.08 -2.69
C SER A 302 11.05 34.03 -2.25
N SER A 303 10.41 35.20 -2.16
CA SER A 303 8.96 35.27 -1.89
C SER A 303 8.16 34.66 -3.03
N TRP A 304 7.09 33.94 -2.68
CA TRP A 304 6.11 33.47 -3.64
C TRP A 304 5.25 34.63 -4.13
N ILE A 305 5.13 34.76 -5.45
CA ILE A 305 4.35 35.81 -6.11
C ILE A 305 3.22 35.14 -6.88
N VAL A 306 1.99 35.62 -6.70
CA VAL A 306 0.85 35.14 -7.49
C VAL A 306 1.09 35.42 -8.96
N VAL A 307 0.92 34.40 -9.81
CA VAL A 307 1.06 34.55 -11.25
C VAL A 307 -0.11 35.40 -11.76
N ALA A 308 0.21 36.51 -12.43
CA ALA A 308 -0.82 37.41 -12.95
C ALA A 308 -1.74 36.68 -13.95
N ARG A 309 -3.04 36.98 -13.84
CA ARG A 309 -4.11 36.36 -14.67
C ARG A 309 -4.17 34.84 -14.50
N THR A 310 -3.95 34.35 -13.29
CA THR A 310 -4.15 32.94 -12.98
C THR A 310 -5.64 32.65 -12.81
N ASP A 311 -6.09 31.58 -13.45
CA ASP A 311 -7.31 30.86 -13.06
C ASP A 311 -6.99 29.90 -11.89
N ARG A 312 -7.99 29.14 -11.44
CA ARG A 312 -7.83 28.17 -10.36
C ARG A 312 -7.55 26.77 -10.91
N PHE A 313 -6.51 26.13 -10.40
CA PHE A 313 -6.02 24.84 -10.88
C PHE A 313 -5.89 23.81 -9.75
N THR A 314 -5.98 22.52 -10.11
CA THR A 314 -5.67 21.41 -9.20
C THR A 314 -4.33 20.74 -9.48
N SER A 315 -3.74 20.98 -10.66
CA SER A 315 -2.40 20.51 -11.05
C SER A 315 -1.80 21.41 -12.12
N ILE A 316 -0.47 21.46 -12.19
CA ILE A 316 0.29 22.27 -13.15
C ILE A 316 1.53 21.54 -13.64
N SER A 317 1.88 21.70 -14.91
CA SER A 317 3.13 21.18 -15.48
C SER A 317 3.66 22.10 -16.57
N GLN A 318 4.99 22.06 -16.79
CA GLN A 318 5.65 22.77 -17.90
C GLN A 318 6.13 21.75 -18.94
N LEU A 319 5.81 22.02 -20.21
CA LEU A 319 6.27 21.27 -21.37
C LEU A 319 7.69 21.66 -21.76
N LYS A 320 8.36 20.83 -22.56
CA LYS A 320 9.75 21.06 -22.99
C LYS A 320 9.96 22.36 -23.77
N ASP A 321 8.91 22.86 -24.43
CA ASP A 321 8.94 24.13 -25.17
C ASP A 321 8.67 25.36 -24.27
N GLY A 322 8.52 25.15 -22.96
CA GLY A 322 8.21 26.18 -21.97
C GLY A 322 6.72 26.46 -21.79
N THR A 323 5.84 25.83 -22.58
CA THR A 323 4.38 25.96 -22.44
C THR A 323 3.91 25.36 -21.13
N PHE A 324 3.04 26.08 -20.40
CA PHE A 324 2.40 25.57 -19.20
C PHE A 324 1.09 24.88 -19.56
N VAL A 325 0.81 23.75 -18.91
CA VAL A 325 -0.48 23.05 -18.95
C VAL A 325 -1.01 22.90 -17.54
N GLY A 326 -2.24 23.36 -17.32
CA GLY A 326 -2.91 23.25 -16.03
C GLY A 326 -4.27 22.57 -16.14
N THR A 327 -4.68 21.87 -15.09
CA THR A 327 -6.03 21.29 -14.96
C THR A 327 -6.90 22.21 -14.11
N GLY A 328 -7.92 22.82 -14.73
CA GLY A 328 -8.82 23.74 -14.05
C GLY A 328 -9.71 23.05 -13.02
N LEU A 329 -10.39 23.83 -12.16
CA LEU A 329 -11.41 23.30 -11.24
C LEU A 329 -12.61 22.68 -11.98
N ASP A 330 -12.89 23.17 -13.18
CA ASP A 330 -13.86 22.62 -14.14
C ASP A 330 -13.35 21.35 -14.85
N LYS A 331 -12.12 20.94 -14.53
CA LYS A 331 -11.45 19.74 -15.02
C LYS A 331 -11.17 19.75 -16.52
N MET A 332 -11.16 20.94 -17.11
CA MET A 332 -10.69 21.18 -18.45
C MET A 332 -9.19 21.46 -18.43
N LEU A 333 -8.51 21.20 -19.54
CA LEU A 333 -7.09 21.52 -19.67
C LEU A 333 -6.93 22.90 -20.31
N TYR A 334 -6.01 23.66 -19.72
CA TYR A 334 -5.67 25.00 -20.17
C TYR A 334 -4.19 25.08 -20.48
N THR A 335 -3.85 25.92 -21.45
CA THR A 335 -2.47 26.16 -21.87
C THR A 335 -2.11 27.61 -21.85
N ARG A 336 -0.84 27.87 -21.60
CA ARG A 336 -0.29 29.22 -21.69
C ARG A 336 1.17 29.14 -22.05
N THR A 337 1.59 29.88 -23.08
CA THR A 337 2.96 29.80 -23.59
C THR A 337 4.00 30.49 -22.71
N ASN A 338 3.59 31.36 -21.78
CA ASN A 338 4.43 31.91 -20.72
C ASN A 338 3.57 32.57 -19.62
N LEU A 339 4.17 32.88 -18.47
CA LEU A 339 3.49 33.47 -17.30
C LEU A 339 2.89 34.87 -17.51
N THR A 340 2.98 35.47 -18.71
CA THR A 340 2.39 36.80 -19.04
C THR A 340 1.20 36.75 -20.01
N LYS A 341 0.96 35.63 -20.70
CA LYS A 341 -0.17 35.48 -21.67
C LYS A 341 -1.55 35.22 -21.02
N ASN A 342 -2.56 34.76 -21.72
CA ASN A 342 -3.79 34.29 -21.05
C ASN A 342 -3.82 32.76 -21.14
N TRP A 343 -4.49 32.13 -20.18
CA TRP A 343 -4.83 30.71 -20.31
C TRP A 343 -5.80 30.53 -21.48
N VAL A 344 -5.52 29.54 -22.31
CA VAL A 344 -6.34 29.13 -23.45
C VAL A 344 -6.77 27.70 -23.21
N MET A 345 -8.08 27.48 -23.12
CA MET A 345 -8.64 26.13 -23.04
C MET A 345 -8.22 25.33 -24.27
N ILE A 346 -7.68 24.13 -24.06
CA ILE A 346 -7.40 23.22 -25.16
C ILE A 346 -8.75 22.63 -25.62
N PRO A 347 -9.16 22.80 -26.90
CA PRO A 347 -10.44 22.29 -27.38
C PRO A 347 -10.43 20.75 -27.41
N ASN A 348 -11.63 20.15 -27.29
CA ASN A 348 -11.82 18.70 -27.29
C ASN A 348 -11.06 17.96 -26.18
N THR A 349 -10.75 18.65 -25.08
CA THR A 349 -10.36 17.98 -23.85
C THR A 349 -11.59 17.41 -23.19
N ASN A 350 -11.98 16.17 -23.54
CA ASN A 350 -12.76 15.39 -22.59
C ASN A 350 -12.00 15.48 -21.25
N SER A 351 -12.70 15.85 -20.19
CA SER A 351 -12.11 16.24 -18.90
C SER A 351 -10.97 15.31 -18.49
N ALA A 352 -9.85 15.86 -18.07
CA ALA A 352 -8.62 15.12 -17.83
C ALA A 352 -8.25 15.17 -16.34
N ASN A 353 -7.79 14.04 -15.82
CA ASN A 353 -7.23 13.96 -14.47
C ASN A 353 -5.74 14.30 -14.46
N GLU A 354 -5.02 13.97 -15.54
CA GLU A 354 -3.57 14.14 -15.65
C GLU A 354 -3.14 14.28 -17.12
N ILE A 355 -2.03 14.99 -17.36
CA ILE A 355 -1.35 15.10 -18.64
C ILE A 355 0.17 14.95 -18.47
N LEU A 356 0.81 14.27 -19.41
CA LEU A 356 2.25 14.07 -19.46
C LEU A 356 2.73 14.27 -20.91
N GLN A 357 3.75 15.10 -21.10
CA GLN A 357 4.48 15.13 -22.38
C GLN A 357 5.62 14.12 -22.34
N LEU A 358 5.63 13.25 -23.33
CA LEU A 358 6.62 12.20 -23.49
C LEU A 358 7.90 12.76 -24.13
N LYS A 359 8.98 11.98 -24.05
CA LYS A 359 10.31 12.37 -24.51
C LYS A 359 10.34 12.70 -26.00
N ASP A 360 9.51 12.03 -26.80
CA ASP A 360 9.34 12.26 -28.24
C ASP A 360 8.46 13.48 -28.58
N GLY A 361 7.95 14.18 -27.55
CA GLY A 361 7.10 15.37 -27.69
C GLY A 361 5.60 15.06 -27.77
N SER A 362 5.22 13.79 -27.89
CA SER A 362 3.82 13.37 -27.88
C SER A 362 3.21 13.53 -26.48
N ILE A 363 1.89 13.53 -26.41
CA ILE A 363 1.11 13.76 -25.19
C ILE A 363 0.45 12.45 -24.78
N LEU A 364 0.60 12.11 -23.51
CA LEU A 364 -0.16 11.09 -22.82
C LEU A 364 -1.14 11.77 -21.86
N MET A 365 -2.38 11.28 -21.81
CA MET A 365 -3.42 11.91 -21.00
C MET A 365 -4.34 10.88 -20.36
N VAL A 366 -4.63 11.08 -19.07
CA VAL A 366 -5.63 10.29 -18.34
C VAL A 366 -6.95 11.05 -18.35
N GLY A 367 -7.95 10.50 -19.03
CA GLY A 367 -9.31 11.02 -19.03
C GLY A 367 -10.04 10.77 -17.71
N MET A 368 -11.11 11.51 -17.45
CA MET A 368 -12.00 11.30 -16.29
C MET A 368 -12.72 9.96 -16.28
N ASP A 369 -12.90 9.38 -17.45
CA ASP A 369 -13.35 8.00 -17.65
C ASP A 369 -12.31 6.97 -17.19
N ASN A 370 -11.17 7.44 -16.66
CA ASN A 370 -9.99 6.67 -16.33
C ASN A 370 -9.43 5.96 -17.57
N ILE A 371 -9.61 6.52 -18.76
CA ILE A 371 -9.05 5.95 -20.00
C ILE A 371 -7.80 6.74 -20.37
N LEU A 372 -6.76 6.03 -20.79
CA LEU A 372 -5.52 6.59 -21.29
C LEU A 372 -5.63 6.94 -22.78
N TYR A 373 -5.22 8.15 -23.15
CA TYR A 373 -5.21 8.67 -24.50
C TYR A 373 -3.81 9.13 -24.89
N THR A 374 -3.46 8.98 -26.17
CA THR A 374 -2.25 9.54 -26.78
C THR A 374 -2.61 10.58 -27.83
N ALA A 375 -1.80 11.64 -27.96
CA ALA A 375 -1.90 12.60 -29.06
C ALA A 375 -0.49 12.99 -29.54
N ALA A 376 -0.32 13.19 -30.84
CA ALA A 376 0.98 13.60 -31.40
C ALA A 376 1.43 15.00 -30.93
N SER A 377 0.49 15.84 -30.51
CA SER A 377 0.71 17.15 -29.95
C SER A 377 -0.48 17.55 -29.08
N LEU A 378 -0.34 18.65 -28.35
CA LEU A 378 -1.35 19.15 -27.41
C LEU A 378 -2.72 19.42 -28.05
N ASN A 379 -2.72 19.86 -29.32
CA ASN A 379 -3.92 20.10 -30.13
C ASN A 379 -4.20 18.95 -31.11
N GLY A 380 -3.43 17.86 -31.05
CA GLY A 380 -3.54 16.73 -31.96
C GLY A 380 -4.76 15.86 -31.68
N THR A 381 -5.16 15.05 -32.67
CA THR A 381 -6.21 14.04 -32.50
C THR A 381 -5.81 13.05 -31.43
N ARG A 382 -6.74 12.80 -30.50
CA ARG A 382 -6.56 11.86 -29.40
C ARG A 382 -6.95 10.47 -29.86
N VAL A 383 -6.06 9.53 -29.61
CA VAL A 383 -6.27 8.10 -29.86
C VAL A 383 -6.33 7.41 -28.51
N GLN A 384 -7.43 6.70 -28.25
CA GLN A 384 -7.54 5.87 -27.07
C GLN A 384 -6.49 4.76 -27.14
N VAL A 385 -5.74 4.58 -26.05
CA VAL A 385 -4.83 3.44 -25.92
C VAL A 385 -5.67 2.17 -25.74
N PRO A 386 -5.55 1.15 -26.61
CA PRO A 386 -6.32 -0.08 -26.46
C PRO A 386 -5.93 -0.85 -25.19
N SER A 387 -6.91 -1.54 -24.59
CA SER A 387 -6.70 -2.45 -23.45
C SER A 387 -6.04 -1.83 -22.21
N ASN A 388 -6.26 -0.54 -21.96
CA ASN A 388 -5.59 0.25 -20.91
C ASN A 388 -6.18 0.16 -19.49
N GLY A 389 -7.25 -0.62 -19.28
CA GLY A 389 -7.91 -0.67 -17.97
C GLY A 389 -8.38 0.71 -17.52
N SER A 390 -8.61 0.90 -16.22
CA SER A 390 -8.97 2.20 -15.65
C SER A 390 -7.72 2.83 -15.02
N VAL A 391 -7.17 3.87 -15.62
CA VAL A 391 -5.93 4.58 -15.22
C VAL A 391 -6.21 5.81 -14.38
N ILE A 392 -5.39 6.06 -13.35
CA ILE A 392 -5.47 7.25 -12.48
C ILE A 392 -4.16 8.03 -12.35
N GLY A 393 -3.05 7.52 -12.90
CA GLY A 393 -1.74 8.19 -12.85
C GLY A 393 -0.73 7.62 -13.84
N THR A 394 0.17 8.48 -14.36
CA THR A 394 1.12 8.15 -15.43
C THR A 394 2.45 8.91 -15.28
N THR A 395 3.56 8.28 -15.65
CA THR A 395 4.85 8.98 -15.85
C THR A 395 5.70 8.26 -16.88
N GLN A 396 6.72 8.93 -17.42
CA GLN A 396 7.72 8.34 -18.29
C GLN A 396 9.08 8.35 -17.60
N LEU A 397 9.72 7.18 -17.59
CA LEU A 397 11.04 6.99 -17.02
C LEU A 397 12.14 7.45 -17.97
N ASN A 398 13.35 7.58 -17.42
CA ASN A 398 14.50 8.02 -18.18
C ASN A 398 14.85 7.13 -19.40
N ASN A 399 14.55 5.85 -19.32
CA ASN A 399 14.74 4.89 -20.41
C ASN A 399 13.59 4.89 -21.44
N GLY A 400 12.61 5.79 -21.33
CA GLY A 400 11.46 5.91 -22.23
C GLY A 400 10.26 5.05 -21.86
N MET A 401 10.39 4.15 -20.87
CA MET A 401 9.30 3.30 -20.38
C MET A 401 8.22 4.13 -19.68
N ILE A 402 6.95 3.82 -19.91
CA ILE A 402 5.83 4.48 -19.25
C ILE A 402 5.40 3.64 -18.04
N LEU A 403 5.21 4.29 -16.90
CA LEU A 403 4.60 3.70 -15.72
C LEU A 403 3.18 4.23 -15.56
N VAL A 404 2.27 3.33 -15.18
CA VAL A 404 0.84 3.63 -15.07
C VAL A 404 0.25 3.00 -13.83
N VAL A 405 -0.68 3.70 -13.19
CA VAL A 405 -1.45 3.24 -12.03
C VAL A 405 -2.89 3.08 -12.43
N ASP A 406 -3.49 1.94 -12.09
CA ASP A 406 -4.93 1.73 -12.31
C ASP A 406 -5.80 2.15 -11.10
N THR A 407 -7.13 2.16 -11.25
CA THR A 407 -8.08 2.47 -10.18
C THR A 407 -8.11 1.43 -9.05
N LYS A 408 -7.51 0.26 -9.26
CA LYS A 408 -7.24 -0.74 -8.21
C LYS A 408 -5.87 -0.53 -7.60
N SER A 409 -5.25 0.59 -7.96
CA SER A 409 -4.02 1.10 -7.46
C SER A 409 -2.79 0.28 -7.96
N MET A 410 -2.96 -0.65 -8.89
CA MET A 410 -1.85 -1.52 -9.33
C MET A 410 -0.89 -0.76 -10.26
N LEU A 411 0.43 -0.99 -10.11
CA LEU A 411 1.47 -0.47 -11.01
C LEU A 411 1.66 -1.35 -12.25
N TYR A 412 1.60 -0.73 -13.43
CA TYR A 412 1.94 -1.36 -14.70
C TYR A 412 3.09 -0.61 -15.34
N LYS A 413 3.88 -1.35 -16.13
CA LYS A 413 4.87 -0.79 -17.04
C LYS A 413 4.45 -1.03 -18.48
N TRP A 414 4.82 -0.08 -19.33
CA TRP A 414 4.56 -0.11 -20.76
C TRP A 414 5.82 0.27 -21.51
N GLU A 415 6.39 -0.71 -22.22
CA GLU A 415 7.68 -0.56 -22.89
C GLU A 415 7.56 0.09 -24.27
N ASN A 416 6.41 -0.04 -24.94
CA ASN A 416 6.06 0.67 -26.17
C ASN A 416 4.54 0.64 -26.42
N PHE A 417 4.03 1.55 -27.24
CA PHE A 417 2.59 1.74 -27.52
C PHE A 417 1.86 0.52 -28.12
N ASN A 418 2.59 -0.52 -28.50
CA ASN A 418 2.06 -1.72 -29.15
C ASN A 418 2.14 -2.98 -28.25
N ALA A 419 2.72 -2.87 -27.06
CA ALA A 419 2.86 -3.96 -26.11
C ALA A 419 1.68 -4.00 -25.13
N ASN A 420 1.39 -5.19 -24.58
CA ASN A 420 0.45 -5.32 -23.47
C ASN A 420 1.03 -4.71 -22.19
N TRP A 421 0.15 -4.21 -21.33
CA TRP A 421 0.49 -3.79 -19.97
C TRP A 421 1.10 -4.93 -19.18
N VAL A 422 2.30 -4.73 -18.64
CA VAL A 422 2.94 -5.70 -17.77
C VAL A 422 2.81 -5.22 -16.33
N LEU A 423 2.11 -6.00 -15.50
CA LEU A 423 2.03 -5.72 -14.08
C LEU A 423 3.44 -5.72 -13.48
N VAL A 424 3.80 -4.64 -12.79
CA VAL A 424 5.06 -4.59 -12.04
C VAL A 424 4.86 -5.38 -10.76
N ALA A 425 5.56 -6.52 -10.64
CA ALA A 425 5.53 -7.34 -9.44
C ALA A 425 5.90 -6.50 -8.21
N ASN A 426 5.14 -6.62 -7.13
CA ASN A 426 5.26 -5.79 -5.91
C ASN A 426 5.01 -4.28 -6.12
N GLY A 427 4.22 -3.90 -7.14
CA GLY A 427 3.91 -2.50 -7.45
C GLY A 427 3.14 -1.72 -6.38
N GLY A 428 2.52 -2.41 -5.41
CA GLY A 428 1.58 -1.81 -4.48
C GLY A 428 0.33 -1.25 -5.18
N GLY A 429 -0.69 -0.94 -4.39
CA GLY A 429 -1.77 -0.03 -4.67
C GLY A 429 -1.41 1.49 -4.61
N MET A 430 -0.95 2.17 -5.66
CA MET A 430 -0.84 3.65 -5.69
C MET A 430 -2.15 4.41 -6.00
N ILE A 431 -2.26 5.68 -5.60
CA ILE A 431 -3.39 6.56 -5.90
C ILE A 431 -3.03 7.75 -6.82
N GLY A 432 -1.80 7.80 -7.34
CA GLY A 432 -1.34 8.82 -8.29
C GLY A 432 0.14 8.67 -8.65
N ILE A 433 0.58 9.36 -9.72
CA ILE A 433 1.98 9.51 -10.13
C ILE A 433 2.29 11.00 -10.24
N ALA A 434 3.50 11.43 -9.86
CA ALA A 434 3.97 12.79 -10.12
C ALA A 434 4.98 12.76 -11.27
N ALA A 435 4.75 13.57 -12.30
CA ALA A 435 5.70 13.75 -13.39
C ALA A 435 6.85 14.68 -12.94
N LEU A 436 8.09 14.29 -13.18
CA LEU A 436 9.21 15.24 -13.23
C LEU A 436 9.26 15.82 -14.64
N SER A 437 9.19 17.15 -14.75
CA SER A 437 9.69 17.83 -15.94
C SER A 437 11.20 17.66 -15.98
N THR A 438 11.70 16.87 -16.94
CA THR A 438 13.12 16.85 -17.31
C THR A 438 13.48 18.08 -18.12
#